data_AF-A0A0K9PZS5-F1
#
_entry.id   AF-A0A0K9PZS5-F1
#
_cell.length_a   1.000
_cell.length_b   1.000
_cell.length_c   1.000
_cell.angle_alpha   90.00
_cell.angle_beta   90.00
_cell.angle_gamma   90.00
#
_symmetry.space_group_name_H-M   'P 1'
#
loop_
_entity.id
_entity.type
_entity.pdbx_description
1 polymer ?
#
loop_
_entity_poly.entity_id
_entity_poly.type
_entity_poly.pdbx_seq_one_letter_code
_entity_poly.pdbx_strand_id
1 'polypeptide(L)'
;MLTTGILEYFRSRQGEKREHLEMAEIDIKTAPADFRFPTTNQTRHCFTRYIEFHKCLAAKGEESGECEKYASYYRSLCPIEWVERWNEQRENGNFPGPL
;
A
#
# COMPACT_ATOMS: atom_id res chain seq x y z
N MET A 1 9.10 -36.98 -35.25
CA MET A 1 8.70 -35.63 -35.72
C MET A 1 7.87 -34.84 -34.69
N LEU A 2 7.52 -35.39 -33.51
CA LEU A 2 6.73 -34.66 -32.50
C LEU A 2 7.58 -33.99 -31.39
N THR A 3 8.86 -34.34 -31.25
CA THR A 3 9.76 -33.76 -30.23
C THR A 3 10.35 -32.41 -30.64
N THR A 4 10.53 -32.16 -31.94
CA THR A 4 10.95 -30.86 -32.48
C THR A 4 9.85 -29.81 -32.31
N GLY A 5 8.58 -30.17 -32.53
CA GLY A 5 7.45 -29.24 -32.40
C GLY A 5 7.19 -28.76 -30.97
N ILE A 6 7.40 -29.59 -29.95
CA ILE A 6 7.23 -29.18 -28.53
C ILE A 6 8.38 -28.26 -28.09
N LEU A 7 9.61 -28.55 -28.50
CA LEU A 7 10.78 -27.71 -28.20
C LEU A 7 10.73 -26.36 -28.91
N GLU A 8 10.24 -26.32 -30.15
CA GLU A 8 9.98 -25.07 -30.88
C GLU A 8 8.82 -24.30 -30.25
N TYR A 9 7.72 -24.95 -29.85
CA TYR A 9 6.62 -24.33 -29.11
C TYR A 9 7.07 -23.74 -27.76
N PHE A 10 7.89 -24.47 -26.99
CA PHE A 10 8.49 -23.97 -25.74
C PHE A 10 9.46 -22.81 -25.99
N ARG A 11 10.26 -22.88 -27.07
CA ARG A 11 11.17 -21.80 -27.50
C ARG A 11 10.41 -20.54 -27.92
N SER A 12 9.28 -20.69 -28.62
CA SER A 12 8.39 -19.58 -28.99
C SER A 12 7.68 -18.97 -27.77
N ARG A 13 7.23 -19.78 -26.80
CA ARG A 13 6.62 -19.29 -25.54
C ARG A 13 7.59 -18.54 -24.62
N GLN A 14 8.88 -18.87 -24.65
CA GLN A 14 9.91 -18.18 -23.86
C GLN A 14 10.29 -16.80 -24.45
N GLY A 15 9.97 -16.55 -25.72
CA GLY A 15 10.20 -15.26 -26.39
C GLY A 15 9.19 -14.17 -26.00
N GLU A 16 7.92 -14.54 -25.80
CA GLU A 16 6.83 -13.57 -25.55
C GLU A 16 6.81 -13.01 -24.12
N LYS A 17 7.50 -13.66 -23.16
CA LYS A 17 7.52 -13.23 -21.75
C LYS A 17 8.67 -12.30 -21.36
N ARG A 18 9.51 -11.87 -22.31
CA ARG A 18 10.74 -11.12 -22.01
C ARG A 18 10.76 -9.66 -22.43
N GLU A 19 9.69 -9.14 -23.03
CA GLU A 19 9.60 -7.74 -23.45
C GLU A 19 8.35 -7.06 -22.90
N HIS A 20 8.31 -6.84 -21.58
CA HIS A 20 7.63 -5.68 -21.00
C HIS A 20 8.07 -5.42 -19.55
N LEU A 21 9.36 -5.52 -19.24
CA LEU A 21 9.90 -4.78 -18.10
C LEU A 21 10.39 -3.42 -18.64
N GLU A 22 9.43 -2.64 -19.12
CA GLU A 22 9.61 -1.19 -19.16
C GLU A 22 10.08 -0.82 -17.75
N MET A 23 11.26 -0.21 -17.66
CA MET A 23 11.77 0.33 -16.41
C MET A 23 10.82 1.45 -16.03
N ALA A 24 9.68 1.09 -15.43
CA ALA A 24 8.74 2.02 -14.86
C ALA A 24 9.60 2.92 -13.97
N GLU A 25 9.66 4.19 -14.32
CA GLU A 25 10.42 5.18 -13.58
C GLU A 25 9.90 5.16 -12.15
N ILE A 26 10.64 4.51 -11.25
CA ILE A 26 10.20 4.33 -9.86
C ILE A 26 10.38 5.69 -9.19
N ASP A 27 9.29 6.44 -9.13
CA ASP A 27 9.22 7.68 -8.38
C ASP A 27 9.25 7.35 -6.88
N ILE A 28 10.44 7.41 -6.28
CA ILE A 28 10.65 7.11 -4.86
C ILE A 28 10.12 8.28 -4.02
N LYS A 29 8.85 8.20 -3.64
CA LYS A 29 8.19 9.12 -2.72
C LYS A 29 7.80 8.41 -1.42
N THR A 30 7.79 9.18 -0.33
CA THR A 30 7.36 8.73 1.00
C THR A 30 6.54 9.83 1.69
N ALA A 31 6.02 9.54 2.88
CA ALA A 31 5.27 10.50 3.68
C ALA A 31 6.12 11.76 3.97
N PRO A 32 5.55 12.97 3.81
CA PRO A 32 6.25 14.21 4.11
C PRO A 32 6.46 14.38 5.62
N ALA A 33 7.42 15.22 5.99
CA ALA A 33 7.63 15.62 7.38
C ALA A 33 6.41 16.41 7.90
N ASP A 34 5.90 16.03 9.07
CA ASP A 34 4.79 16.70 9.73
C ASP A 34 5.29 17.44 10.97
N PHE A 35 5.23 18.77 10.95
CA PHE A 35 5.68 19.63 12.05
C PHE A 35 4.92 19.42 13.36
N ARG A 36 3.74 18.76 13.32
CA ARG A 36 3.00 18.35 14.53
C ARG A 36 3.74 17.28 15.34
N PHE A 37 4.66 16.54 14.70
CA PHE A 37 5.39 15.41 15.30
C PHE A 37 6.92 15.60 15.17
N PRO A 38 7.52 16.59 15.85
CA PRO A 38 8.95 16.92 15.71
C PRO A 38 9.89 15.93 16.43
N THR A 39 9.34 15.04 17.26
CA THR A 39 10.13 14.10 18.06
C THR A 39 10.54 12.86 17.27
N THR A 40 11.61 12.19 17.69
CA THR A 40 12.07 10.92 17.08
C THR A 40 11.02 9.80 17.18
N ASN A 41 10.16 9.81 18.19
CA ASN A 41 9.08 8.82 18.32
C ASN A 41 7.94 9.11 17.34
N GLN A 42 7.82 8.29 16.29
CA GLN A 42 6.82 8.42 15.22
C GLN A 42 5.53 7.63 15.46
N THR A 43 5.36 6.99 16.63
CA THR A 43 4.16 6.20 16.96
C THR A 43 2.87 7.02 16.84
N ARG A 44 2.87 8.25 17.36
CA ARG A 44 1.71 9.16 17.26
C ARG A 44 1.45 9.62 15.82
N HIS A 45 2.50 9.79 15.03
CA HIS A 45 2.38 10.18 13.62
C HIS A 45 1.72 9.05 12.81
N CYS A 46 2.22 7.82 12.94
CA CYS A 46 1.62 6.64 12.32
C CYS A 46 0.14 6.49 12.69
N PHE A 47 -0.19 6.51 14.00
CA PHE A 47 -1.56 6.33 14.47
C PHE A 47 -2.51 7.44 13.95
N THR A 48 -2.03 8.68 13.90
CA THR A 48 -2.83 9.80 13.38
C THR A 48 -3.13 9.63 11.89
N ARG A 49 -2.14 9.23 11.08
CA ARG A 49 -2.36 8.99 9.63
C ARG A 49 -3.32 7.84 9.35
N TYR A 50 -3.24 6.76 10.14
CA TYR A 50 -4.18 5.65 10.05
C TYR A 50 -5.63 6.09 10.33
N ILE A 51 -5.83 6.90 11.39
CA ILE A 51 -7.15 7.47 11.70
C ILE A 51 -7.63 8.43 10.60
N GLU A 52 -6.77 9.33 10.13
CA GLU A 52 -7.12 10.30 9.08
C GLU A 52 -7.60 9.60 7.79
N PHE A 53 -6.95 8.49 7.40
CA PHE A 53 -7.39 7.67 6.28
C PHE A 53 -8.81 7.15 6.47
N HIS A 54 -9.09 6.54 7.62
CA HIS A 54 -10.40 5.92 7.84
C HIS A 54 -11.52 6.94 8.10
N LYS A 55 -11.21 8.09 8.70
CA LYS A 55 -12.15 9.23 8.76
C LYS A 55 -12.47 9.77 7.38
N CYS A 56 -11.47 9.86 6.50
CA CYS A 56 -11.66 10.27 5.11
C CYS A 56 -12.60 9.30 4.39
N LEU A 57 -12.38 7.99 4.55
CA LEU A 57 -13.27 6.96 3.98
C LEU A 57 -14.70 7.08 4.50
N ALA A 58 -14.90 7.30 5.80
CA ALA A 58 -16.22 7.45 6.40
C ALA A 58 -16.95 8.73 5.92
N ALA A 59 -16.21 9.82 5.69
CA ALA A 59 -16.79 11.11 5.31
C ALA A 59 -17.05 11.25 3.80
N LYS A 60 -16.15 10.72 2.96
CA LYS A 60 -16.15 10.96 1.50
C LYS A 60 -16.50 9.72 0.67
N GLY A 61 -16.44 8.52 1.25
CA GLY A 61 -16.52 7.27 0.50
C GLY A 61 -15.24 6.96 -0.28
N GLU A 62 -15.16 5.73 -0.78
CA GLU A 62 -13.95 5.17 -1.43
C GLU A 62 -13.65 5.79 -2.80
N GLU A 63 -14.63 6.41 -3.46
CA GLU A 63 -14.52 6.89 -4.85
C GLU A 63 -13.70 8.18 -5.03
N SER A 64 -13.44 8.94 -3.97
CA SER A 64 -12.87 10.30 -4.14
C SER A 64 -11.39 10.32 -4.51
N GLY A 65 -10.64 9.22 -4.34
CA GLY A 65 -9.18 9.17 -4.53
C GLY A 65 -8.38 10.06 -3.57
N GLU A 66 -9.00 11.06 -2.95
CA GLU A 66 -8.40 11.98 -2.00
C GLU A 66 -7.90 11.29 -0.73
N CYS A 67 -8.49 10.15 -0.37
CA CYS A 67 -8.09 9.36 0.79
C CYS A 67 -6.83 8.52 0.52
N GLU A 68 -6.48 8.28 -0.75
CA GLU A 68 -5.34 7.44 -1.14
C GLU A 68 -4.00 8.03 -0.67
N LYS A 69 -3.88 9.36 -0.62
CA LYS A 69 -2.69 10.03 -0.05
C LYS A 69 -2.44 9.62 1.41
N TYR A 70 -3.49 9.53 2.22
CA TYR A 70 -3.39 9.08 3.62
C TYR A 70 -3.06 7.59 3.69
N ALA A 71 -3.57 6.81 2.73
CA ALA A 71 -3.26 5.39 2.60
C ALA A 71 -1.77 5.15 2.35
N SER A 72 -1.17 5.91 1.43
CA SER A 72 0.27 5.90 1.19
C SER A 72 1.05 6.26 2.46
N TYR A 73 0.64 7.33 3.16
CA TYR A 73 1.38 7.81 4.32
C TYR A 73 1.40 6.83 5.50
N TYR A 74 0.26 6.25 5.88
CA TYR A 74 0.28 5.31 7.01
C TYR A 74 1.01 4.01 6.64
N ARG A 75 0.97 3.56 5.38
CA ARG A 75 1.73 2.39 4.91
C ARG A 75 3.23 2.61 4.95
N SER A 76 3.70 3.85 4.71
CA SER A 76 5.12 4.19 4.82
C SER A 76 5.60 4.39 6.26
N LEU A 77 4.73 4.80 7.18
CA LEU A 77 5.10 5.15 8.56
C LEU A 77 4.87 4.03 9.58
N CYS A 78 3.84 3.21 9.37
CA CYS A 78 3.40 2.23 10.35
C CYS A 78 4.03 0.85 10.12
N PRO A 79 4.44 0.14 11.19
CA PRO A 79 4.72 -1.29 11.10
C PRO A 79 3.49 -2.07 10.62
N ILE A 80 3.70 -3.05 9.74
CA ILE A 80 2.62 -3.87 9.17
C ILE A 80 1.80 -4.56 10.27
N GLU A 81 2.47 -5.15 11.26
CA GLU A 81 1.83 -5.82 12.41
C GLU A 81 0.84 -4.91 13.15
N TRP A 82 1.15 -3.61 13.27
CA TRP A 82 0.26 -2.68 13.95
C TRP A 82 -1.00 -2.40 13.15
N VAL A 83 -0.84 -2.24 11.83
CA VAL A 83 -1.95 -2.01 10.91
C VAL A 83 -2.88 -3.23 10.89
N GLU A 84 -2.33 -4.44 10.78
CA GLU A 84 -3.11 -5.68 10.80
C GLU A 84 -3.91 -5.81 12.09
N ARG A 85 -3.27 -5.63 13.25
CA ARG A 85 -3.97 -5.67 14.54
C ARG A 85 -5.07 -4.61 14.65
N TRP A 86 -4.85 -3.39 14.16
CA TRP A 86 -5.89 -2.36 14.17
C TRP A 86 -7.03 -2.66 13.21
N ASN A 87 -6.76 -3.29 12.07
CA ASN A 87 -7.79 -3.74 11.13
C ASN A 87 -8.68 -4.81 11.77
N GLU A 88 -8.09 -5.82 12.41
CA GLU A 88 -8.84 -6.83 13.17
C GLU A 88 -9.68 -6.20 14.28
N GLN A 89 -9.13 -5.22 15.01
CA GLN A 89 -9.88 -4.52 16.05
C GLN A 89 -11.08 -3.74 15.51
N ARG A 90 -10.94 -3.15 14.32
CA ARG A 90 -12.04 -2.44 13.65
C ARG A 90 -13.12 -3.40 13.17
N GLU A 91 -12.74 -4.52 12.57
CA GLU A 91 -13.69 -5.55 12.12
C GLU A 91 -14.46 -6.14 13.30
N ASN A 92 -13.79 -6.31 14.44
CA ASN A 92 -14.41 -6.75 15.69
C ASN A 92 -15.16 -5.63 16.45
N GLY A 93 -15.12 -4.39 15.98
CA GLY A 93 -15.77 -3.25 16.63
C GLY A 93 -15.18 -2.82 17.98
N ASN A 94 -13.95 -3.23 18.30
CA ASN A 94 -13.27 -2.94 19.57
C ASN A 94 -12.08 -1.98 19.43
N PHE A 95 -11.99 -1.25 18.31
CA PHE A 95 -10.91 -0.28 18.08
C PHE A 95 -11.02 0.92 19.05
N PRO A 96 -9.95 1.25 19.81
CA PRO A 96 -10.00 2.28 20.85
C PRO A 96 -9.83 3.71 20.31
N GLY A 97 -9.53 3.89 19.03
CA GLY A 97 -9.30 5.20 18.42
C GLY A 97 -10.58 5.86 17.89
N PRO A 98 -10.59 7.19 17.75
CA PRO A 98 -11.74 7.92 17.20
C PRO A 98 -11.79 7.71 15.69
N LEU A 99 -12.70 6.85 15.20
CA LEU A 99 -12.99 6.64 13.78
C LEU A 99 -14.25 7.38 13.34
#